data_AF-A0A7V4PS52-F1
#
_entry.id   AF-A0A7V4PS52-F1
#
_cell.length_a   1.000
_cell.length_b   1.000
_cell.length_c   1.000
_cell.angle_alpha   90.00
_cell.angle_beta   90.00
_cell.angle_gamma   90.00
#
_symmetry.space_group_name_H-M   'P 1'
#
loop_
_entity.id
_entity.type
_entity.pdbx_description
1 polymer ?
#
loop_
_entity_poly.entity_id
_entity_poly.type
_entity_poly.pdbx_seq_one_letter_code
_entity_poly.pdbx_strand_id
1 'polypeptide(L)'
;MPKEPSWNIDVKSLSDRRLVEIAMELEGSEHKELVESLRRELVERLEAKGITKKEIVKRIALGVPRGRRFNEIAKAWAGILGLSPEEFKRIADAR
;
A
#
# COMPACT_ATOMS: atom_id res chain seq x y z
N MET A 1 -14.18 -13.56 27.55
CA MET A 1 -13.35 -12.64 26.74
C MET A 1 -13.34 -13.16 25.32
N PRO A 2 -13.74 -12.38 24.31
CA PRO A 2 -13.53 -12.80 22.92
C PRO A 2 -12.02 -12.88 22.69
N LYS A 3 -11.56 -13.97 22.08
CA LYS A 3 -10.18 -14.07 21.60
C LYS A 3 -10.08 -13.15 20.39
N GLU A 4 -9.45 -11.99 20.55
CA GLU A 4 -8.95 -11.24 19.39
C GLU A 4 -8.09 -12.22 18.58
N PRO A 5 -8.31 -12.38 17.27
CA PRO A 5 -7.39 -13.15 16.45
C PRO A 5 -6.02 -12.49 16.59
N SER A 6 -5.07 -13.20 17.19
CA SER A 6 -3.66 -12.83 17.10
C SER A 6 -3.29 -12.99 15.63
N TRP A 7 -3.37 -11.91 14.86
CA TRP A 7 -2.96 -11.89 13.46
C TRP A 7 -1.44 -12.05 13.36
N ASN A 8 -0.95 -13.25 13.64
CA ASN A 8 0.41 -13.65 13.41
C ASN A 8 0.49 -14.20 11.98
N ILE A 9 0.32 -13.30 11.00
CA ILE A 9 0.42 -13.65 9.59
C ILE A 9 1.88 -13.52 9.17
N ASP A 10 2.45 -14.59 8.62
CA ASP A 10 3.72 -14.51 7.91
C ASP A 10 3.49 -13.84 6.54
N VAL A 11 3.68 -12.53 6.51
CA VAL A 11 3.50 -11.67 5.32
C VAL A 11 4.36 -12.16 4.14
N LYS A 12 5.56 -12.70 4.40
CA LYS A 12 6.50 -13.13 3.35
C LYS A 12 6.03 -14.39 2.63
N SER A 13 5.26 -15.24 3.31
CA SER A 13 4.70 -16.46 2.71
C SER A 13 3.51 -16.20 1.78
N LEU A 14 2.91 -15.01 1.84
CA LEU A 14 1.71 -14.69 1.07
C LEU A 14 2.03 -14.46 -0.41
N SER A 15 1.06 -14.73 -1.28
CA SER A 15 1.11 -14.32 -2.69
C SER A 15 0.78 -12.84 -2.86
N ASP A 16 1.22 -12.21 -3.96
CA ASP A 16 0.94 -10.78 -4.23
C ASP A 16 -0.56 -10.47 -4.19
N ARG A 17 -1.39 -11.38 -4.72
CA ARG A 17 -2.85 -11.27 -4.65
C ARG A 17 -3.37 -11.30 -3.22
N ARG A 18 -2.84 -12.20 -2.39
CA ARG A 18 -3.28 -12.35 -1.00
C ARG A 18 -2.85 -11.17 -0.13
N LEU A 19 -1.68 -10.58 -0.41
CA LEU A 19 -1.25 -9.33 0.21
C LEU A 19 -2.28 -8.22 0.00
N VAL A 20 -2.74 -8.05 -1.24
CA VAL A 20 -3.73 -7.03 -1.61
C VAL A 20 -5.09 -7.31 -0.96
N GLU A 21 -5.58 -8.55 -1.05
CA GLU A 21 -6.88 -8.94 -0.47
C GLU A 21 -6.93 -8.65 1.03
N ILE A 22 -5.93 -9.10 1.78
CA ILE A 22 -5.89 -8.87 3.24
C ILE A 22 -5.74 -7.38 3.56
N ALA A 23 -4.90 -6.64 2.82
CA ALA A 23 -4.75 -5.21 3.03
C ALA A 23 -6.07 -4.45 2.81
N MET A 24 -6.91 -4.89 1.87
CA MET A 24 -8.24 -4.32 1.63
C MET A 24 -9.26 -4.71 2.70
N GLU A 25 -9.24 -5.98 3.16
CA GLU A 25 -10.11 -6.46 4.26
C GLU A 25 -9.83 -5.70 5.56
N LEU A 26 -8.56 -5.34 5.80
CA LEU A 26 -8.12 -4.64 7.00
C LEU A 26 -8.09 -3.10 6.85
N GLU A 27 -8.46 -2.56 5.69
CA GLU A 27 -8.48 -1.11 5.44
C GLU A 27 -9.47 -0.43 6.40
N GLY A 28 -8.99 0.54 7.18
CA GLY A 28 -9.80 1.25 8.19
C GLY A 28 -10.00 0.50 9.50
N SER A 29 -9.42 -0.71 9.64
CA SER A 29 -9.37 -1.44 10.91
C SER A 29 -8.30 -0.87 11.86
N GLU A 30 -8.25 -1.42 13.09
CA GLU A 30 -7.22 -1.12 14.07
C GLU A 30 -5.83 -1.70 13.70
N HIS A 31 -5.77 -2.66 12.76
CA HIS A 31 -4.54 -3.36 12.36
C HIS A 31 -3.67 -2.58 11.37
N LYS A 32 -3.44 -1.28 11.63
CA LYS A 32 -2.72 -0.38 10.71
C LYS A 32 -1.29 -0.84 10.41
N GLU A 33 -0.58 -1.37 11.40
CA GLU A 33 0.79 -1.86 11.25
C GLU A 33 0.90 -3.09 10.34
N LEU A 34 -0.09 -3.99 10.43
CA LEU A 34 -0.17 -5.15 9.55
C LEU A 34 -0.48 -4.72 8.11
N VAL A 35 -1.41 -3.78 7.92
CA VAL A 35 -1.70 -3.19 6.61
C VAL A 35 -0.45 -2.54 6.01
N GLU A 36 0.32 -1.79 6.79
CA GLU A 36 1.58 -1.21 6.32
C GLU A 36 2.58 -2.29 5.92
N SER A 37 2.72 -3.35 6.72
CA SER A 37 3.62 -4.48 6.45
C SER A 37 3.25 -5.22 5.16
N LEU A 38 1.95 -5.47 4.92
CA LEU A 38 1.44 -6.08 3.69
C LEU A 38 1.74 -5.21 2.45
N ARG A 39 1.53 -3.90 2.57
CA ARG A 39 1.82 -2.93 1.49
C ARG A 39 3.32 -2.82 1.21
N ARG A 40 4.15 -2.84 2.26
CA ARG A 40 5.62 -2.78 2.14
C ARG A 40 6.16 -4.01 1.43
N GLU A 41 5.77 -5.20 1.85
CA GLU A 41 6.15 -6.45 1.18
C GLU A 41 5.75 -6.41 -0.31
N LEU A 42 4.54 -5.94 -0.61
CA LEU A 42 4.11 -5.82 -2.01
C LEU A 42 5.02 -4.88 -2.81
N VAL A 43 5.38 -3.72 -2.25
CA VAL A 43 6.30 -2.77 -2.91
C VAL A 43 7.67 -3.38 -3.11
N GLU A 44 8.25 -4.00 -2.09
CA GLU A 44 9.57 -4.65 -2.16
C GLU A 44 9.61 -5.72 -3.27
N ARG A 45 8.54 -6.50 -3.43
CA ARG A 45 8.44 -7.49 -4.53
C ARG A 45 8.33 -6.86 -5.91
N LEU A 46 7.58 -5.77 -6.04
CA LEU A 46 7.45 -5.07 -7.31
C LEU A 46 8.80 -4.44 -7.70
N GLU A 47 9.52 -3.86 -6.74
CA GLU A 47 10.87 -3.33 -6.94
C GLU A 47 11.86 -4.44 -7.31
N ALA A 48 11.81 -5.60 -6.65
CA ALA A 48 12.63 -6.77 -6.99
C ALA A 48 12.36 -7.30 -8.41
N LYS A 49 11.15 -7.09 -8.94
CA LYS A 49 10.77 -7.37 -10.34
C LYS A 49 11.19 -6.26 -11.31
N GLY A 50 11.90 -5.23 -10.85
CA GLY A 50 12.36 -4.10 -11.65
C GLY A 50 11.30 -3.03 -11.91
N ILE A 51 10.15 -3.07 -11.21
CA ILE A 51 9.13 -2.04 -11.35
C ILE A 51 9.56 -0.80 -10.57
N THR A 52 9.67 0.33 -11.27
CA THR A 52 10.09 1.58 -10.63
C THR A 52 9.02 2.13 -9.69
N LYS A 53 9.44 2.85 -8.65
CA LYS A 53 8.54 3.61 -7.77
C LYS A 53 7.55 4.47 -8.56
N LYS A 54 8.01 5.12 -9.64
CA LYS A 54 7.17 5.95 -10.51
C LYS A 54 6.00 5.16 -11.10
N GLU A 55 6.30 3.97 -11.62
CA GLU A 55 5.32 3.06 -12.20
C GLU A 55 4.35 2.52 -11.13
N ILE A 56 4.85 2.17 -9.94
CA ILE A 56 4.04 1.73 -8.80
C ILE A 56 3.05 2.83 -8.39
N VAL A 57 3.51 4.07 -8.23
CA VAL A 57 2.64 5.23 -7.92
C VAL A 57 1.56 5.40 -8.99
N LYS A 58 1.92 5.35 -10.28
CA LYS A 58 0.96 5.48 -11.38
C LYS A 58 -0.13 4.41 -11.31
N ARG A 59 0.23 3.16 -10.99
CA ARG A 59 -0.72 2.06 -10.82
C ARG A 59 -1.63 2.22 -9.61
N ILE A 60 -1.09 2.64 -8.46
CA ILE A 60 -1.87 2.88 -7.24
C ILE A 60 -2.86 4.03 -7.44
N ALA A 61 -2.43 5.11 -8.10
CA ALA A 61 -3.26 6.29 -8.33
C ALA A 61 -4.28 6.11 -9.48
N LEU A 62 -4.16 5.05 -10.28
CA LEU A 62 -5.01 4.82 -11.43
C LEU A 62 -6.48 4.64 -10.99
N GLY A 63 -7.38 5.44 -11.57
CA GLY A 63 -8.81 5.38 -11.25
C GLY A 63 -9.19 5.93 -9.88
N VAL A 64 -8.24 6.48 -9.11
CA VAL A 64 -8.53 7.13 -7.82
C VAL A 64 -8.95 8.59 -8.06
N PRO A 65 -10.18 9.00 -7.67
CA PRO A 65 -10.63 10.38 -7.81
C PRO A 65 -9.76 11.34 -7.01
N ARG A 66 -9.38 12.47 -7.63
CA ARG A 66 -8.62 13.53 -6.96
C ARG A 66 -9.50 14.16 -5.87
N GLY A 67 -8.95 14.28 -4.67
CA GLY A 67 -9.70 14.75 -3.50
C GLY A 67 -9.20 14.12 -2.20
N ARG A 68 -10.08 14.02 -1.20
CA ARG A 68 -9.74 13.49 0.13
C ARG A 68 -9.14 12.08 0.06
N ARG A 69 -9.78 11.17 -0.67
CA ARG A 69 -9.33 9.77 -0.82
C ARG A 69 -7.94 9.67 -1.45
N PHE A 70 -7.67 10.49 -2.48
CA PHE A 70 -6.35 10.54 -3.09
C PHE A 70 -5.28 11.05 -2.13
N ASN A 71 -5.59 12.05 -1.29
CA ASN A 71 -4.67 12.55 -0.27
C ASN A 71 -4.37 11.49 0.81
N GLU A 72 -5.37 10.70 1.20
CA GLU A 72 -5.20 9.59 2.15
C GLU A 72 -4.31 8.49 1.56
N ILE A 73 -4.55 8.11 0.30
CA ILE A 73 -3.70 7.16 -0.44
C ILE A 73 -2.26 7.68 -0.56
N ALA A 74 -2.08 8.95 -0.95
CA ALA A 74 -0.75 9.54 -1.06
C ALA A 74 0.00 9.48 0.29
N LYS A 75 -0.66 9.81 1.41
CA LYS A 75 -0.05 9.72 2.74
C LYS A 75 0.30 8.28 3.12
N ALA A 76 -0.59 7.33 2.84
CA ALA A 76 -0.40 5.94 3.20
C ALA A 76 0.72 5.24 2.40
N TRP A 77 0.87 5.59 1.12
CA TRP A 77 1.80 4.90 0.22
C TRP A 77 3.13 5.63 0.02
N ALA A 78 3.17 6.96 0.18
CA ALA A 78 4.39 7.73 -0.04
C ALA A 78 5.51 7.29 0.91
N GLY A 79 5.21 7.11 2.21
CA GLY A 79 6.20 6.65 3.19
C GLY A 79 6.79 5.28 2.85
N ILE A 80 5.95 4.35 2.38
CA ILE A 80 6.37 3.00 1.97
C ILE A 80 7.30 3.06 0.76
N LEU A 81 7.01 3.96 -0.18
CA LEU A 81 7.82 4.18 -1.38
C LEU A 81 9.05 5.06 -1.11
N GLY A 82 9.26 5.54 0.12
CA GLY A 82 10.33 6.48 0.46
C GLY A 82 10.20 7.82 -0.27
N LEU A 83 8.97 8.31 -0.43
CA LEU A 83 8.59 9.56 -1.06
C LEU A 83 7.88 10.46 -0.04
N SER A 84 7.88 11.77 -0.31
CA SER A 84 6.89 12.66 0.32
C SER A 84 5.50 12.50 -0.31
N PRO A 85 4.41 12.80 0.41
CA PRO A 85 3.07 12.83 -0.18
C PRO A 85 2.98 13.73 -1.41
N GLU A 86 3.70 14.84 -1.43
CA GLU A 86 3.72 15.79 -2.55
C GLU A 86 4.41 15.20 -3.78
N GLU A 87 5.52 14.48 -3.61
CA GLU A 87 6.19 13.76 -4.70
C GLU A 87 5.31 12.65 -5.27
N PHE A 88 4.64 11.90 -4.40
CA PHE A 88 3.67 10.89 -4.82
C PHE A 88 2.60 11.52 -5.73
N LYS A 89 2.00 12.64 -5.31
CA LYS A 89 0.98 13.34 -6.09
C LYS A 89 1.53 13.83 -7.43
N ARG A 90 2.71 14.44 -7.43
CA ARG A 90 3.39 14.91 -8.65
C ARG A 90 3.62 13.79 -9.65
N ILE A 91 4.07 12.62 -9.18
CA ILE A 91 4.28 11.44 -10.02
C ILE A 91 2.94 10.94 -10.59
N ALA A 92 1.90 10.87 -9.76
CA ALA A 92 0.58 10.44 -10.18
C ALA A 92 -0.09 11.40 -11.18
N ASP A 93 0.30 12.67 -11.18
CA ASP A 93 -0.19 13.70 -12.11
C ASP A 93 0.62 13.77 -13.41
N ALA A 94 1.85 13.25 -13.41
CA ALA A 94 2.71 13.24 -14.58
C ALA A 94 2.21 12.23 -15.62
N ARG A 95 1.63 12.75 -16.71
CA ARG A 95 1.25 11.96 -17.90
C ARG A 95 2.48 11.27 -18.48
#